data_AF-A0A3D5R0D9-F1
#
_entry.id   AF-A0A3D5R0D9-F1
#
_cell.length_a   1.000
_cell.length_b   1.000
_cell.length_c   1.000
_cell.angle_alpha   90.00
_cell.angle_beta   90.00
_cell.angle_gamma   90.00
#
_symmetry.space_group_name_H-M   'P 1'
#
loop_
_entity.id
_entity.type
_entity.pdbx_description
1 polymer ?
#
loop_
_entity_poly.entity_id
_entity_poly.type
_entity_poly.pdbx_seq_one_letter_code
_entity_poly.pdbx_strand_id
1 'polypeptide(L)'
;MSRIGVFVCHCGLNIAKTVRVSELAQFASTLPDVVVAKDYKFMCSTPGQEMIANDIKQHHLDRVIVTACSPLMHEQTFRKVLAASGLNQ
;
A
#
# COMPACT_ATOMS: atom_id res chain seq x y z
N MET A 1 -9.18 10.99 -13.97
CA MET A 1 -9.07 9.54 -13.76
C MET A 1 -8.05 9.34 -12.67
N SER A 2 -8.38 8.60 -11.60
CA SER A 2 -7.45 8.44 -10.48
C SER A 2 -6.34 7.44 -10.83
N ARG A 3 -5.22 7.52 -10.12
CA ARG A 3 -4.06 6.63 -10.24
C ARG A 3 -3.77 6.04 -8.88
N ILE A 4 -4.38 4.89 -8.63
CA ILE A 4 -4.42 4.26 -7.30
C ILE A 4 -3.29 3.24 -7.20
N GLY A 5 -2.53 3.32 -6.11
CA GLY A 5 -1.63 2.24 -5.68
C GLY A 5 -2.24 1.45 -4.51
N VAL A 6 -2.31 0.13 -4.64
CA VAL A 6 -2.83 -0.76 -3.60
C VAL A 6 -1.69 -1.59 -2.99
N PHE A 7 -1.52 -1.51 -1.67
CA PHE A 7 -0.44 -2.19 -0.97
C PHE A 7 -0.99 -3.12 0.12
N VAL A 8 -0.76 -4.42 -0.05
CA VAL A 8 -1.35 -5.45 0.78
C VAL A 8 -0.33 -6.00 1.77
N CYS A 9 -0.57 -5.81 3.06
CA CYS A 9 0.36 -6.23 4.09
C CYS A 9 0.12 -7.67 4.52
N HIS A 10 1.18 -8.47 4.61
CA HIS A 10 1.11 -9.82 5.20
C HIS A 10 1.04 -9.79 6.73
N CYS A 11 1.61 -8.73 7.33
CA CYS A 11 1.81 -8.58 8.77
C CYS A 11 2.47 -9.83 9.38
N GLY A 12 3.52 -10.33 8.71
CA GLY A 12 4.12 -11.62 9.04
C GLY A 12 3.12 -12.75 8.77
N LEU A 13 2.58 -13.34 9.83
CA LEU A 13 1.51 -14.36 9.76
C LEU A 13 0.18 -13.85 10.32
N ASN A 14 0.09 -12.62 10.81
CA ASN A 14 -1.17 -12.13 11.41
C ASN A 14 -2.29 -12.01 10.36
N ILE A 15 -1.96 -11.59 9.14
CA ILE A 15 -2.92 -11.51 8.02
C ILE A 15 -2.72 -12.69 7.08
N ALA A 16 -1.47 -12.97 6.67
CA ALA A 16 -1.15 -13.98 5.68
C ALA A 16 -1.47 -15.42 6.08
N LYS A 17 -1.66 -15.71 7.37
CA LYS A 17 -2.09 -17.05 7.83
C LYS A 17 -3.52 -17.39 7.40
N THR A 18 -4.36 -16.38 7.23
CA THR A 18 -5.80 -16.56 6.97
C THR A 18 -6.19 -16.01 5.60
N VAL A 19 -5.61 -14.89 5.20
CA VAL A 19 -5.92 -14.21 3.93
C VAL A 19 -4.87 -14.55 2.89
N ARG A 20 -5.30 -14.91 1.68
CA ARG A 20 -4.42 -15.16 0.52
C ARG A 20 -3.97 -13.83 -0.06
N VAL A 21 -2.94 -13.25 0.56
CA VAL A 21 -2.51 -11.86 0.37
C VAL A 21 -2.09 -11.56 -1.07
N SER A 22 -1.35 -12.47 -1.70
CA SER A 22 -0.89 -12.31 -3.08
C SER A 22 -2.05 -12.39 -4.09
N GLU A 23 -3.04 -13.26 -3.85
CA GLU A 23 -4.26 -13.30 -4.67
C GLU A 23 -5.09 -12.02 -4.50
N LEU A 24 -5.14 -11.44 -3.30
CA LEU A 24 -5.82 -10.17 -3.05
C LEU A 24 -5.14 -9.02 -3.80
N ALA A 25 -3.80 -8.97 -3.81
CA ALA A 25 -3.08 -7.97 -4.61
C ALA A 25 -3.31 -8.16 -6.12
N GLN A 26 -3.32 -9.40 -6.61
CA GLN A 26 -3.63 -9.71 -8.00
C GLN A 26 -5.07 -9.36 -8.38
N PHE A 27 -6.03 -9.57 -7.48
CA PHE A 27 -7.39 -9.12 -7.70
C PHE A 27 -7.46 -7.59 -7.76
N ALA A 28 -6.80 -6.89 -6.84
CA ALA A 28 -6.79 -5.43 -6.79
C ALA A 28 -6.24 -4.80 -8.08
N SER A 29 -5.25 -5.41 -8.74
CA SER A 29 -4.72 -4.91 -10.01
C SER A 29 -5.70 -5.00 -11.18
N THR A 30 -6.80 -5.76 -11.05
CA THR A 30 -7.87 -5.83 -12.06
C THR A 30 -8.92 -4.73 -11.92
N LEU A 31 -8.90 -3.99 -10.80
CA LEU A 31 -9.90 -2.97 -10.51
C LEU A 31 -9.63 -1.68 -11.32
N PRO A 32 -10.69 -0.93 -11.70
CA PRO A 32 -10.54 0.36 -12.36
C PRO A 32 -9.63 1.31 -11.57
N ASP A 33 -8.86 2.13 -12.28
CA ASP A 33 -7.94 3.16 -11.75
C ASP A 33 -6.75 2.62 -10.91
N VAL A 34 -6.66 1.31 -10.64
CA VAL A 34 -5.50 0.71 -9.97
C VAL A 34 -4.36 0.52 -10.96
N VAL A 35 -3.31 1.32 -10.82
CA VAL A 35 -2.15 1.29 -11.73
C VAL A 35 -1.00 0.42 -11.20
N VAL A 36 -0.99 0.16 -9.90
CA VAL A 36 -0.03 -0.74 -9.24
C VAL A 36 -0.69 -1.41 -8.04
N ALA A 37 -0.52 -2.71 -7.90
CA ALA A 37 -0.90 -3.46 -6.71
C ALA A 37 0.23 -4.41 -6.32
N LYS A 38 0.64 -4.35 -5.05
CA LYS A 38 1.75 -5.16 -4.52
C LYS A 38 1.41 -5.67 -3.14
N ASP A 39 1.95 -6.84 -2.79
CA ASP A 39 1.95 -7.36 -1.44
C ASP A 39 3.37 -7.37 -0.85
N TYR A 40 3.48 -7.11 0.45
CA TYR A 40 4.76 -7.13 1.14
C TYR A 40 4.61 -7.53 2.61
N LYS A 41 5.70 -8.07 3.18
CA LYS A 41 5.69 -8.71 4.50
C LYS A 41 5.25 -7.75 5.61
N PHE A 42 5.79 -6.53 5.61
CA PHE A 42 5.52 -5.49 6.60
C PHE A 42 5.47 -4.12 5.94
N MET A 43 4.28 -3.66 5.53
CA MET A 43 4.14 -2.36 4.86
C MET A 43 4.57 -1.16 5.72
N CYS A 44 4.47 -1.25 7.05
CA CYS A 44 4.91 -0.19 7.96
C CYS A 44 6.43 -0.18 8.22
N SER A 45 7.17 -1.20 7.79
CA SER A 45 8.63 -1.21 7.90
C SER A 45 9.27 -0.21 6.94
N THR A 46 10.51 0.21 7.19
CA THR A 46 11.23 1.14 6.30
C THR A 46 11.21 0.70 4.83
N PRO A 47 11.51 -0.58 4.47
CA PRO A 47 11.41 -1.01 3.07
C PRO A 47 9.98 -0.94 2.50
N GLY A 48 8.96 -1.18 3.32
CA GLY A 48 7.56 -1.06 2.90
C GLY A 48 7.16 0.39 2.64
N GLN A 49 7.64 1.32 3.47
CA GLN A 49 7.41 2.75 3.30
C GLN A 49 8.15 3.29 2.06
N GLU A 50 9.40 2.87 1.84
CA GLU A 50 10.18 3.22 0.65
C GLU A 50 9.53 2.68 -0.63
N MET A 51 8.97 1.47 -0.60
CA MET A 51 8.22 0.91 -1.72
C MET A 51 7.03 1.80 -2.11
N ILE A 52 6.22 2.23 -1.13
CA ILE A 52 5.11 3.17 -1.40
C ILE A 52 5.64 4.47 -2.00
N ALA A 53 6.66 5.07 -1.39
CA ALA A 53 7.24 6.34 -1.85
C ALA A 53 7.79 6.27 -3.28
N ASN A 54 8.46 5.17 -3.61
CA ASN A 54 9.00 4.92 -4.95
C ASN A 54 7.88 4.73 -5.97
N ASP A 55 6.86 3.94 -5.64
CA ASP A 55 5.74 3.69 -6.54
C ASP A 55 4.89 4.95 -6.79
N ILE A 56 4.74 5.82 -5.79
CA ILE A 56 4.11 7.14 -5.95
C ILE A 56 4.80 7.92 -7.07
N LYS A 57 6.14 7.96 -7.06
CA LYS A 57 6.94 8.70 -8.05
C LYS A 57 6.95 8.00 -9.42
N GLN A 58 7.17 6.69 -9.43
CA GLN A 58 7.32 5.90 -10.65
C GLN A 58 6.01 5.79 -11.44
N HIS A 59 4.90 5.63 -10.75
CA HIS A 59 3.59 5.44 -11.38
C HIS A 59 2.73 6.70 -11.37
N HIS A 60 3.24 7.82 -10.87
CA HIS A 60 2.51 9.07 -10.71
C HIS A 60 1.17 8.85 -9.98
N LEU A 61 1.22 8.16 -8.84
CA LEU A 61 0.01 7.87 -8.06
C LEU A 61 -0.57 9.15 -7.49
N ASP A 62 -1.89 9.24 -7.43
CA ASP A 62 -2.62 10.34 -6.76
C ASP A 62 -3.42 9.85 -5.55
N ARG A 63 -3.55 8.53 -5.38
CA ARG A 63 -4.18 7.88 -4.23
C ARG A 63 -3.44 6.61 -3.85
N VAL A 64 -3.44 6.32 -2.55
CA VAL A 64 -2.82 5.12 -1.99
C VAL A 64 -3.82 4.42 -1.08
N ILE A 65 -3.94 3.11 -1.25
CA ILE A 65 -4.72 2.22 -0.39
C ILE A 65 -3.74 1.24 0.25
N VAL A 66 -3.72 1.20 1.58
CA VAL A 66 -2.92 0.22 2.33
C VAL A 66 -3.88 -0.73 3.05
N THR A 67 -3.94 -1.98 2.62
CA THR A 67 -4.76 -3.01 3.29
C THR A 67 -3.89 -3.74 4.32
N ALA A 68 -3.99 -3.31 5.57
CA ALA A 68 -3.12 -3.78 6.65
C ALA A 68 -3.86 -3.82 8.00
N CYS A 69 -3.23 -3.31 9.06
CA CYS A 69 -3.79 -3.22 10.40
C CYS A 69 -4.75 -2.02 10.56
N SER A 70 -5.26 -1.83 11.78
CA SER A 70 -6.09 -0.68 12.14
C SER A 70 -5.41 0.66 11.82
N PRO A 71 -6.16 1.66 11.29
CA PRO A 71 -5.65 3.02 11.10
C PRO A 71 -5.19 3.66 12.42
N LEU A 72 -5.77 3.28 13.56
CA LEU A 72 -5.37 3.76 14.88
C LEU A 72 -3.89 3.48 15.21
N MET A 73 -3.26 2.49 14.56
CA MET A 73 -1.85 2.18 14.78
C MET A 73 -0.92 2.91 13.81
N HIS A 74 -1.21 2.88 12.51
CA HIS A 74 -0.22 3.25 11.47
C HIS A 74 -0.72 4.28 10.45
N GLU A 75 -1.90 4.87 10.63
CA GLU A 75 -2.38 5.92 9.72
C GLU A 75 -1.37 7.07 9.64
N GLN A 76 -0.87 7.56 10.79
CA GLN A 76 0.12 8.64 10.81
C GLN A 76 1.44 8.24 10.14
N THR A 77 1.85 6.97 10.24
CA THR A 77 3.04 6.45 9.56
C THR A 77 2.88 6.58 8.05
N PHE A 78 1.78 6.08 7.49
CA PHE A 78 1.56 6.13 6.05
C PHE A 78 1.30 7.56 5.56
N ARG A 79 0.56 8.39 6.30
CA ARG A 79 0.40 9.83 5.98
C ARG A 79 1.74 10.55 5.86
N LYS A 80 2.71 10.29 6.75
CA LYS A 80 4.06 10.86 6.66
C LYS A 80 4.77 10.44 5.37
N VAL A 81 4.62 9.18 4.94
CA VAL A 81 5.16 8.70 3.65
C VAL A 81 4.53 9.44 2.47
N LEU A 82 3.20 9.65 2.48
CA LEU A 82 2.50 10.39 1.43
C LEU A 82 3.01 11.83 1.33
N ALA A 83 3.08 12.55 2.45
CA ALA A 83 3.59 13.94 2.47
C ALA A 83 5.05 14.04 2.02
N ALA A 84 5.92 13.15 2.50
CA ALA A 84 7.33 13.10 2.06
C ALA A 84 7.48 12.77 0.57
N SER A 85 6.46 12.14 -0.02
CA SER A 85 6.40 11.79 -1.45
C SER A 85 5.66 12.82 -2.30
N GLY A 86 5.23 13.95 -1.71
CA GLY A 86 4.54 15.04 -2.41
C GLY A 86 3.03 14.84 -2.62
N LEU A 87 2.42 13.86 -1.93
CA LEU A 87 0.98 13.65 -1.93
C LEU A 87 0.31 14.30 -0.72
N ASN A 88 -0.96 14.68 -0.90
CA ASN A 88 -1.82 15.12 0.18
C ASN A 88 -2.09 13.96 1.17
N GLN A 89 -2.32 14.29 2.45
CA GLN A 89 -2.56 13.33 3.53
C GLN A 89 -4.03 13.08 3.78
#